data_AF-A0A2V7L3C1-F1
#
_entry.id   AF-A0A2V7L3C1-F1
#
_cell.length_a   1.000
_cell.length_b   1.000
_cell.length_c   1.000
_cell.angle_alpha   90.00
_cell.angle_beta   90.00
_cell.angle_gamma   90.00
#
_symmetry.space_group_name_H-M   'P 1'
#
loop_
_entity.id
_entity.type
_entity.pdbx_description
1 polymer ?
#
loop_
_entity_poly.entity_id
_entity_poly.type
_entity_poly.pdbx_seq_one_letter_code
_entity_poly.pdbx_strand_id
1 'polypeptide(L)'
;QPAKGLCNLGIAAVEAMVDKGVLVDVTHMSERAIDDTLALLDRIDPKRQVPLIATHSACSFGKLEYNISDRHIEAIAERNGVVGLIACRHYMSDGLPAPQTFDDSMDIIYCHIDRIHKLTGCYEHVALGSDLDGFIKPTLPGLETPAEFRFVEQELIKRYGHGPAQQICSDNALRVLSHWGQQGSI
;
A
#
# COMPACT_ATOMS: atom_id res chain seq x y z
N GLN A 1 18.26 0.82 -1.14
CA GLN A 1 17.59 2.12 -0.91
C GLN A 1 18.61 3.22 -0.51
N PRO A 2 18.36 4.53 -0.72
CA PRO A 2 19.24 5.58 -0.19
C PRO A 2 19.29 5.55 1.34
N ALA A 3 20.47 5.74 1.93
CA ALA A 3 20.66 5.72 3.38
C ALA A 3 20.21 7.02 4.10
N LYS A 4 19.95 8.08 3.34
CA LYS A 4 19.47 9.37 3.89
C LYS A 4 17.94 9.37 3.89
N GLY A 5 17.36 9.88 4.97
CA GLY A 5 15.92 10.15 5.04
C GLY A 5 15.56 11.51 4.43
N LEU A 6 14.54 12.16 4.99
CA LEU A 6 14.07 13.43 4.44
C LEU A 6 15.13 14.53 4.59
N CYS A 7 15.42 15.23 3.49
CA CYS A 7 16.17 16.48 3.54
C CYS A 7 15.24 17.64 3.93
N ASN A 8 15.80 18.83 4.19
CA ASN A 8 15.01 20.02 4.53
C ASN A 8 13.94 20.34 3.48
N LEU A 9 14.24 20.13 2.19
CA LEU A 9 13.26 20.30 1.11
C LEU A 9 12.15 19.24 1.17
N GLY A 10 12.49 17.99 1.50
CA GLY A 10 11.50 16.91 1.67
C GLY A 10 10.57 17.17 2.86
N ILE A 11 11.10 17.66 3.97
CA ILE A 11 10.30 18.10 5.13
C ILE A 11 9.33 19.20 4.71
N ALA A 12 9.82 20.26 4.06
CA ALA A 12 8.98 21.36 3.59
C ALA A 12 7.91 20.90 2.57
N ALA A 13 8.23 19.92 1.72
CA ALA A 13 7.27 19.34 0.78
C ALA A 13 6.15 18.60 1.51
N VAL A 14 6.46 17.75 2.49
CA VAL A 14 5.46 17.03 3.28
C VAL A 14 4.57 18.01 4.07
N GLU A 15 5.16 19.03 4.70
CA GLU A 15 4.38 20.08 5.39
C GLU A 15 3.43 20.80 4.43
N ALA A 16 3.88 21.15 3.23
CA ALA A 16 3.03 21.77 2.20
C ALA A 16 1.94 20.83 1.69
N MET A 17 2.23 19.53 1.54
CA MET A 17 1.23 18.54 1.14
C MET A 17 0.12 18.42 2.18
N VAL A 18 0.50 18.39 3.47
CA VAL A 18 -0.46 18.37 4.58
C VAL A 18 -1.32 19.65 4.60
N ASP A 19 -0.70 20.82 4.47
CA ASP A 19 -1.41 22.12 4.42
C ASP A 19 -2.38 22.22 3.24
N LYS A 20 -2.05 21.60 2.09
CA LYS A 20 -2.83 21.69 0.86
C LYS A 20 -3.80 20.54 0.61
N GLY A 21 -3.96 19.61 1.56
CA GLY A 21 -4.85 18.47 1.35
C GLY A 21 -4.35 17.51 0.26
N VAL A 22 -3.03 17.38 0.09
CA VAL A 22 -2.39 16.42 -0.81
C VAL A 22 -1.96 15.19 0.00
N LEU A 23 -2.31 13.99 -0.46
CA LEU A 23 -1.94 12.74 0.23
C LEU A 23 -0.43 12.49 0.17
N VAL A 24 0.12 12.02 1.28
CA VAL A 24 1.53 11.61 1.35
C VAL A 24 1.62 10.12 1.00
N ASP A 25 2.29 9.83 -0.11
CA ASP A 25 2.58 8.48 -0.57
C ASP A 25 4.03 8.10 -0.26
N VAL A 26 4.21 7.01 0.48
CA VAL A 26 5.53 6.52 0.90
C VAL A 26 6.10 5.43 0.01
N THR A 27 5.38 5.04 -1.05
CA THR A 27 5.92 4.08 -2.02
C THR A 27 7.27 4.58 -2.57
N HIS A 28 8.22 3.65 -2.69
CA HIS A 28 9.63 3.85 -3.04
C HIS A 28 10.50 4.61 -2.03
N MET A 29 9.96 5.19 -0.96
CA MET A 29 10.79 5.78 0.09
C MET A 29 11.67 4.71 0.75
N SER A 30 12.85 5.11 1.22
CA SER A 30 13.66 4.27 2.11
C SER A 30 12.98 4.17 3.47
N GLU A 31 13.22 3.09 4.22
CA GLU A 31 12.69 2.97 5.60
C GLU A 31 12.98 4.21 6.44
N ARG A 32 14.19 4.79 6.28
CA ARG A 32 14.57 6.00 6.99
C ARG A 32 13.73 7.21 6.60
N ALA A 33 13.38 7.35 5.31
CA ALA A 33 12.51 8.43 4.85
C ALA A 33 11.06 8.23 5.31
N ILE A 34 10.58 6.99 5.38
CA ILE A 34 9.26 6.67 5.96
C ILE A 34 9.24 7.07 7.44
N ASP A 35 10.30 6.73 8.19
CA ASP A 35 10.42 7.06 9.62
C ASP A 35 10.45 8.57 9.87
N ASP A 36 11.24 9.30 9.09
CA ASP A 36 11.30 10.76 9.19
C ASP A 36 9.95 11.40 8.81
N THR A 37 9.21 10.82 7.84
CA THR A 37 7.85 11.24 7.47
C THR A 37 6.86 11.00 8.61
N LEU A 38 6.88 9.81 9.22
CA LEU A 38 6.03 9.48 10.36
C LEU A 38 6.30 10.40 11.56
N ALA A 39 7.57 10.63 11.89
CA ALA A 39 7.96 11.53 12.98
C ALA A 39 7.52 12.98 12.71
N LEU A 40 7.60 13.43 11.46
CA LEU A 40 7.10 14.74 11.05
C LEU A 40 5.58 14.82 11.21
N LEU A 41 4.84 13.83 10.72
CA LEU A 41 3.39 13.78 10.83
C LEU A 41 2.93 13.67 12.30
N ASP A 42 3.64 12.96 13.16
CA ASP A 42 3.32 12.88 14.60
C ASP A 42 3.45 14.26 15.28
N ARG A 43 4.36 15.11 14.77
CA ARG A 43 4.57 16.48 15.27
C ARG A 43 3.49 17.45 14.75
N ILE A 44 3.17 17.40 13.46
CA ILE A 44 2.28 18.40 12.82
C ILE A 44 0.81 17.98 12.79
N ASP A 45 0.53 16.68 12.91
CA ASP A 45 -0.80 16.07 12.98
C ASP A 45 -0.85 15.00 14.09
N PRO A 46 -0.80 15.41 15.38
CA PRO A 46 -0.78 14.48 16.51
C PRO A 46 -2.09 13.70 16.69
N LYS A 47 -3.17 14.15 16.05
CA LYS A 47 -4.46 13.45 16.05
C LYS A 47 -4.56 12.39 14.95
N ARG A 48 -3.53 12.24 14.11
CA ARG A 48 -3.46 11.24 13.03
C ARG A 48 -4.65 11.32 12.08
N GLN A 49 -5.03 12.54 11.71
CA GLN A 49 -6.11 12.80 10.74
C GLN A 49 -5.62 12.68 9.31
N VAL A 50 -4.34 12.94 9.05
CA VAL A 50 -3.72 12.84 7.72
C VAL A 50 -3.48 11.36 7.39
N PRO A 51 -4.12 10.81 6.34
CA PRO A 51 -3.83 9.46 5.88
C PRO A 51 -2.43 9.34 5.29
N LEU A 52 -1.75 8.25 5.62
CA LEU A 52 -0.50 7.85 4.98
C LEU A 52 -0.79 6.68 4.04
N ILE A 53 -0.29 6.71 2.81
CA ILE A 53 -0.53 5.62 1.84
C ILE A 53 0.78 5.06 1.32
N ALA A 54 0.74 3.79 0.93
CA ALA A 54 1.68 3.21 -0.02
C ALA A 54 0.86 2.78 -1.24
N THR A 55 0.92 3.54 -2.33
CA THR A 55 0.03 3.35 -3.50
C THR A 55 0.25 2.00 -4.18
N HIS A 56 1.49 1.52 -4.23
CA HIS A 56 1.86 0.20 -4.76
C HIS A 56 3.09 -0.36 -4.03
N SER A 57 2.92 -1.47 -3.32
CA SER A 57 3.98 -2.15 -2.56
C SER A 57 3.63 -3.63 -2.32
N ALA A 58 4.51 -4.35 -1.64
CA ALA A 58 4.34 -5.72 -1.19
C ALA A 58 4.88 -5.86 0.24
N CYS A 59 4.33 -6.78 1.03
CA CYS A 59 4.82 -7.07 2.39
C CYS A 59 6.21 -7.72 2.35
N SER A 60 7.03 -7.45 3.36
CA SER A 60 8.35 -8.05 3.49
C SER A 60 8.27 -9.48 4.05
N PHE A 61 8.36 -10.49 3.16
CA PHE A 61 8.57 -11.90 3.52
C PHE A 61 10.02 -12.34 3.33
N GLY A 62 10.77 -11.67 2.45
CA GLY A 62 12.16 -11.97 2.11
C GLY A 62 13.14 -10.88 2.55
N LYS A 63 13.97 -10.42 1.62
CA LYS A 63 15.08 -9.47 1.87
C LYS A 63 15.03 -8.22 0.99
N LEU A 64 14.01 -8.08 0.15
CA LEU A 64 13.91 -6.96 -0.77
C LEU A 64 13.54 -5.68 -0.01
N GLU A 65 14.49 -4.75 0.08
CA GLU A 65 14.34 -3.46 0.81
C GLU A 65 13.22 -2.55 0.28
N TYR A 66 12.60 -2.88 -0.86
CA TYR A 66 11.47 -2.14 -1.42
C TYR A 66 10.12 -2.58 -0.84
N ASN A 67 10.08 -3.78 -0.24
CA ASN A 67 8.87 -4.28 0.39
C ASN A 67 8.68 -3.64 1.76
N ILE A 68 7.44 -3.31 2.07
CA ILE A 68 7.09 -2.59 3.29
C ILE A 68 7.18 -3.52 4.51
N SER A 69 7.79 -3.02 5.58
CA SER A 69 7.92 -3.75 6.84
C SER A 69 6.59 -3.84 7.59
N ASP A 70 6.42 -4.86 8.43
CA ASP A 70 5.24 -4.97 9.32
C ASP A 70 5.00 -3.69 10.13
N ARG A 71 6.07 -3.11 10.69
CA ARG A 71 5.99 -1.87 11.48
C ARG A 71 5.44 -0.70 10.68
N HIS A 72 5.84 -0.59 9.41
CA HIS A 72 5.34 0.48 8.53
C HIS A 72 3.91 0.21 8.07
N ILE A 73 3.51 -1.05 7.88
CA ILE A 73 2.09 -1.41 7.64
C ILE A 73 1.22 -0.99 8.83
N GLU A 74 1.64 -1.31 10.06
CA GLU A 74 0.94 -0.90 11.28
C GLU A 74 0.86 0.63 11.39
N ALA A 75 1.96 1.35 11.13
CA ALA A 75 1.97 2.82 11.16
C ALA A 75 1.07 3.46 10.09
N ILE A 76 0.98 2.86 8.89
CA ILE A 76 0.02 3.26 7.86
C ILE A 76 -1.41 3.05 8.36
N ALA A 77 -1.70 1.90 8.97
CA ALA A 77 -3.02 1.58 9.50
C ALA A 77 -3.43 2.53 10.64
N GLU A 78 -2.52 2.83 11.57
CA GLU A 78 -2.71 3.79 12.66
C GLU A 78 -3.04 5.21 12.18
N ARG A 79 -2.70 5.54 10.93
CA ARG A 79 -3.04 6.79 10.27
C ARG A 79 -4.23 6.65 9.31
N ASN A 80 -5.05 5.62 9.46
CA ASN A 80 -6.20 5.33 8.59
C ASN A 80 -5.82 5.20 7.10
N GLY A 81 -4.59 4.79 6.83
CA GLY A 81 -4.03 4.62 5.51
C GLY A 81 -4.42 3.33 4.81
N VAL A 82 -3.80 3.08 3.64
CA VAL A 82 -3.90 1.83 2.88
C VAL A 82 -2.55 1.45 2.27
N VAL A 83 -2.33 0.15 2.12
CA VAL A 83 -1.25 -0.43 1.31
C VAL A 83 -1.85 -1.03 0.05
N GLY A 84 -1.53 -0.45 -1.10
CA GLY A 84 -1.89 -0.98 -2.41
C GLY A 84 -0.96 -2.12 -2.80
N LEU A 85 -1.52 -3.30 -3.09
CA LEU A 85 -0.74 -4.46 -3.50
C LEU A 85 -0.32 -4.32 -4.97
N ILE A 86 0.99 -4.34 -5.19
CA ILE A 86 1.61 -4.25 -6.51
C ILE A 86 1.45 -5.55 -7.31
N ALA A 87 1.33 -5.46 -8.63
CA ALA A 87 1.31 -6.63 -9.51
C ALA A 87 2.71 -7.06 -9.97
N CYS A 88 3.78 -6.49 -9.40
CA CYS A 88 5.16 -6.82 -9.75
C CYS A 88 5.57 -8.17 -9.15
N ARG A 89 5.91 -9.15 -10.00
CA ARG A 89 6.22 -10.52 -9.58
C ARG A 89 7.34 -10.57 -8.54
N HIS A 90 8.44 -9.85 -8.77
CA HIS A 90 9.63 -9.93 -7.91
C HIS A 90 9.43 -9.29 -6.55
N TYR A 91 8.52 -8.32 -6.43
CA TYR A 91 8.16 -7.73 -5.14
C TYR A 91 7.23 -8.68 -4.39
N MET A 92 6.18 -9.14 -5.05
CA MET A 92 5.15 -9.99 -4.45
C MET A 92 5.68 -11.38 -4.05
N SER A 93 6.64 -11.94 -4.80
CA SER A 93 7.19 -13.27 -4.52
C SER A 93 8.50 -13.25 -3.72
N ASP A 94 8.96 -12.11 -3.21
CA ASP A 94 10.19 -12.09 -2.40
C ASP A 94 9.98 -12.85 -1.09
N GLY A 95 10.79 -13.89 -0.83
CA GLY A 95 10.62 -14.79 0.31
C GLY A 95 9.46 -15.79 0.17
N LEU A 96 8.77 -15.82 -0.98
CA LEU A 96 7.68 -16.75 -1.29
C LEU A 96 7.99 -17.56 -2.56
N PRO A 97 7.26 -18.66 -2.85
CA PRO A 97 7.40 -19.37 -4.11
C PRO A 97 7.13 -18.46 -5.33
N ALA A 98 7.96 -18.58 -6.37
CA ALA A 98 7.82 -17.76 -7.57
C ALA A 98 6.62 -18.23 -8.42
N PRO A 99 5.64 -17.35 -8.70
CA PRO A 99 4.40 -17.77 -9.37
C PRO A 99 4.64 -18.06 -10.85
N GLN A 100 3.95 -19.05 -11.39
CA GLN A 100 3.97 -19.40 -12.82
C GLN A 100 2.59 -19.27 -13.47
N THR A 101 1.54 -19.38 -12.68
CA THR A 101 0.13 -19.36 -13.11
C THR A 101 -0.66 -18.27 -12.39
N PHE A 102 -1.87 -18.00 -12.86
CA PHE A 102 -2.80 -17.10 -12.18
C PHE A 102 -3.13 -17.57 -10.75
N ASP A 103 -3.32 -18.88 -10.56
CA ASP A 103 -3.61 -19.44 -9.24
C ASP A 103 -2.43 -19.20 -8.27
N ASP A 104 -1.19 -19.37 -8.72
CA ASP A 104 -0.02 -19.03 -7.91
C ASP A 104 0.03 -17.52 -7.58
N SER A 105 -0.35 -16.67 -8.53
CA SER A 105 -0.45 -15.22 -8.30
C SER A 105 -1.47 -14.89 -7.21
N MET A 106 -2.62 -15.56 -7.23
CA MET A 106 -3.66 -15.39 -6.22
C MET A 106 -3.22 -15.91 -4.85
N ASP A 107 -2.53 -17.05 -4.78
CA ASP A 107 -1.96 -17.55 -3.52
C ASP A 107 -1.03 -16.53 -2.86
N ILE A 108 -0.20 -15.86 -3.68
CA ILE A 108 0.67 -14.79 -3.20
C ILE A 108 -0.15 -13.57 -2.76
N ILE A 109 -1.11 -13.11 -3.56
CA ILE A 109 -1.99 -12.00 -3.18
C ILE A 109 -2.68 -12.29 -1.83
N TYR A 110 -3.19 -13.50 -1.61
CA TYR A 110 -3.76 -13.92 -0.33
C TYR A 110 -2.75 -13.84 0.82
N CYS A 111 -1.49 -14.26 0.61
CA CYS A 111 -0.45 -14.14 1.64
C CYS A 111 -0.27 -12.69 2.09
N HIS A 112 -0.23 -11.73 1.15
CA HIS A 112 -0.09 -10.31 1.46
C HIS A 112 -1.34 -9.74 2.15
N ILE A 113 -2.53 -10.07 1.66
CA ILE A 113 -3.81 -9.65 2.27
C ILE A 113 -3.91 -10.18 3.71
N ASP A 114 -3.68 -11.48 3.91
CA ASP A 114 -3.78 -12.13 5.22
C ASP A 114 -2.71 -11.60 6.19
N ARG A 115 -1.53 -11.22 5.69
CA ARG A 115 -0.49 -10.58 6.50
C ARG A 115 -0.93 -9.21 7.00
N ILE A 116 -1.44 -8.35 6.13
CA ILE A 116 -1.95 -7.01 6.54
C ILE A 116 -3.14 -7.17 7.47
N HIS A 117 -4.07 -8.10 7.17
CA HIS A 117 -5.21 -8.39 8.04
C HIS A 117 -4.77 -8.84 9.44
N LYS A 118 -3.76 -9.72 9.52
CA LYS A 118 -3.21 -10.18 10.80
C LYS A 118 -2.57 -9.06 11.62
N LEU A 119 -1.88 -8.12 10.98
CA LEU A 119 -1.22 -6.99 11.64
C LEU A 119 -2.23 -5.93 12.13
N THR A 120 -3.26 -5.68 11.33
CA THR A 120 -4.19 -4.55 11.56
C THR A 120 -5.52 -4.97 12.19
N GLY A 121 -5.87 -6.25 12.13
CA GLY A 121 -7.13 -6.79 12.63
C GLY A 121 -8.33 -6.61 11.70
N CYS A 122 -8.19 -5.95 10.55
CA CYS A 122 -9.28 -5.70 9.60
C CYS A 122 -8.77 -5.72 8.14
N TYR A 123 -9.68 -5.58 7.16
CA TYR A 123 -9.32 -5.49 5.74
C TYR A 123 -9.23 -4.04 5.23
N GLU A 124 -9.46 -3.04 6.08
CA GLU A 124 -9.64 -1.63 5.69
C GLU A 124 -8.35 -0.94 5.21
N HIS A 125 -7.20 -1.60 5.42
CA HIS A 125 -5.87 -1.08 5.12
C HIS A 125 -5.21 -1.76 3.93
N VAL A 126 -5.98 -2.51 3.15
CA VAL A 126 -5.53 -3.20 1.94
C VAL A 126 -6.21 -2.58 0.72
N ALA A 127 -5.45 -2.32 -0.34
CA ALA A 127 -5.98 -1.89 -1.63
C ALA A 127 -5.27 -2.64 -2.78
N LEU A 128 -5.74 -2.46 -4.00
CA LEU A 128 -5.03 -2.87 -5.21
C LEU A 128 -4.29 -1.67 -5.79
N GLY A 129 -3.01 -1.86 -6.09
CA GLY A 129 -2.11 -0.82 -6.59
C GLY A 129 -1.21 -1.39 -7.68
N SER A 130 -1.78 -1.74 -8.82
CA SER A 130 -1.16 -2.71 -9.74
C SER A 130 0.21 -2.29 -10.27
N ASP A 131 0.46 -0.99 -10.45
CA ASP A 131 1.63 -0.42 -11.15
C ASP A 131 1.74 -0.92 -12.61
N LEU A 132 0.59 -1.28 -13.22
CA LEU A 132 0.52 -1.56 -14.65
C LEU A 132 0.97 -0.33 -15.45
N ASP A 133 1.70 -0.57 -16.53
CA ASP A 133 2.43 0.43 -17.32
C ASP A 133 3.56 1.18 -16.57
N GLY A 134 3.79 0.90 -15.29
CA GLY A 134 4.87 1.44 -14.46
C GLY A 134 6.25 0.77 -14.63
N PHE A 135 6.46 0.04 -15.73
CA PHE A 135 7.66 -0.79 -15.99
C PHE A 135 7.86 -1.99 -15.05
N ILE A 136 6.81 -2.46 -14.36
CA ILE A 136 6.86 -3.75 -13.66
C ILE A 136 7.08 -4.89 -14.65
N LYS A 137 8.25 -5.52 -14.59
CA LYS A 137 8.59 -6.65 -15.47
C LYS A 137 9.36 -7.71 -14.69
N PRO A 138 8.84 -8.96 -14.62
CA PRO A 138 7.53 -9.41 -15.08
C PRO A 138 6.40 -9.03 -14.10
N THR A 139 5.20 -8.84 -14.63
CA THR A 139 3.95 -8.81 -13.84
C THR A 139 3.64 -10.20 -13.29
N LEU A 140 2.81 -10.27 -12.25
CA LEU A 140 2.21 -11.52 -11.78
C LEU A 140 1.50 -12.24 -12.95
N PRO A 141 1.75 -13.54 -13.17
CA PRO A 141 1.12 -14.29 -14.24
C PRO A 141 -0.41 -14.18 -14.22
N GLY A 142 -1.00 -13.89 -15.38
CA GLY A 142 -2.44 -13.73 -15.53
C GLY A 142 -2.99 -12.39 -15.05
N LEU A 143 -2.13 -11.40 -14.75
CA LEU A 143 -2.49 -10.03 -14.38
C LEU A 143 -1.80 -8.98 -15.26
N GLU A 144 -1.43 -9.35 -16.48
CA GLU A 144 -0.64 -8.50 -17.38
C GLU A 144 -1.41 -7.30 -17.92
N THR A 145 -2.75 -7.32 -17.89
CA THR A 145 -3.56 -6.18 -18.32
C THR A 145 -4.63 -5.82 -17.27
N PRO A 146 -5.22 -4.62 -17.34
CA PRO A 146 -6.29 -4.23 -16.42
C PRO A 146 -7.52 -5.13 -16.51
N ALA A 147 -7.77 -5.78 -17.66
CA ALA A 147 -8.96 -6.60 -17.87
C ALA A 147 -8.97 -7.83 -16.96
N GLU A 148 -7.81 -8.38 -16.61
CA GLU A 148 -7.71 -9.59 -15.79
C GLU A 148 -8.03 -9.34 -14.31
N PHE A 149 -8.01 -8.09 -13.83
CA PHE A 149 -8.34 -7.76 -12.45
C PHE A 149 -9.80 -8.11 -12.06
N ARG A 150 -10.69 -8.29 -13.04
CA ARG A 150 -12.04 -8.86 -12.80
C ARG A 150 -11.99 -10.26 -12.19
N PHE A 151 -10.94 -11.04 -12.49
CA PHE A 151 -10.76 -12.37 -11.93
C PHE A 151 -10.22 -12.30 -10.50
N VAL A 152 -9.37 -11.30 -10.19
CA VAL A 152 -8.93 -11.03 -8.81
C VAL A 152 -10.15 -10.77 -7.93
N GLU A 153 -11.08 -9.91 -8.36
CA GLU A 153 -12.31 -9.65 -7.61
C GLU A 153 -13.12 -10.94 -7.35
N GLN A 154 -13.31 -11.77 -8.38
CA GLN A 154 -14.03 -13.04 -8.24
C GLN A 154 -13.37 -13.97 -7.22
N GLU A 155 -12.05 -14.05 -7.23
CA GLU A 155 -11.28 -14.87 -6.31
C GLU A 155 -11.32 -14.31 -4.87
N LEU A 156 -11.24 -12.99 -4.70
CA LEU A 156 -11.41 -12.34 -3.40
C LEU A 156 -12.81 -12.58 -2.83
N ILE A 157 -13.87 -12.54 -3.66
CA ILE A 157 -15.23 -12.86 -3.23
C ILE A 157 -15.31 -14.32 -2.76
N LYS A 158 -14.71 -15.27 -3.48
CA LYS A 158 -14.69 -16.68 -3.08
C LYS A 158 -13.95 -16.89 -1.76
N ARG A 159 -12.83 -16.20 -1.56
CA ARG A 159 -11.94 -16.38 -0.40
C ARG A 159 -12.42 -15.69 0.86
N TYR A 160 -12.87 -14.43 0.75
CA TYR A 160 -13.16 -13.55 1.88
C TYR A 160 -14.63 -13.09 1.95
N GLY A 161 -15.42 -13.35 0.92
CA GLY A 161 -16.79 -12.87 0.79
C GLY A 161 -16.89 -11.45 0.19
N HIS A 162 -18.11 -11.03 -0.13
CA HIS A 162 -18.37 -9.78 -0.84
C HIS A 162 -17.87 -8.52 -0.11
N GLY A 163 -18.03 -8.46 1.22
CA GLY A 163 -17.65 -7.28 2.02
C GLY A 163 -16.15 -6.96 1.91
N PRO A 164 -15.26 -7.86 2.36
CA PRO A 164 -13.81 -7.66 2.24
C PRO A 164 -13.34 -7.49 0.79
N ALA A 165 -13.92 -8.22 -0.16
CA ALA A 165 -13.57 -8.06 -1.58
C ALA A 165 -13.87 -6.64 -2.07
N GLN A 166 -15.05 -6.09 -1.76
CA GLN A 166 -15.42 -4.72 -2.13
C GLN A 166 -14.50 -3.67 -1.48
N GLN A 167 -14.15 -3.88 -0.20
CA GLN A 167 -13.20 -3.04 0.52
C GLN A 167 -11.84 -2.99 -0.19
N ILE A 168 -11.26 -4.15 -0.48
CA ILE A 168 -9.95 -4.30 -1.11
C ILE A 168 -9.94 -3.74 -2.54
N CYS A 169 -11.00 -4.01 -3.32
CA CYS A 169 -11.08 -3.59 -4.72
C CYS A 169 -11.33 -2.09 -4.89
N SER A 170 -12.00 -1.41 -3.95
CA SER A 170 -12.32 0.01 -4.12
C SER A 170 -12.58 0.82 -2.86
N ASP A 171 -13.41 0.33 -1.91
CA ASP A 171 -13.93 1.21 -0.85
C ASP A 171 -12.82 1.76 0.05
N ASN A 172 -11.75 1.01 0.28
CA ASN A 172 -10.62 1.46 1.09
C ASN A 172 -9.86 2.62 0.45
N ALA A 173 -9.60 2.54 -0.87
CA ALA A 173 -8.97 3.62 -1.61
C ALA A 173 -9.89 4.86 -1.67
N LEU A 174 -11.18 4.65 -1.94
CA LEU A 174 -12.18 5.72 -1.96
C LEU A 174 -12.34 6.39 -0.59
N ARG A 175 -12.29 5.64 0.51
CA ARG A 175 -12.31 6.16 1.89
C ARG A 175 -11.15 7.12 2.11
N VAL A 176 -9.93 6.74 1.73
CA VAL A 176 -8.75 7.61 1.89
C VAL A 176 -8.85 8.87 1.02
N LEU A 177 -9.25 8.72 -0.25
CA LEU A 177 -9.39 9.84 -1.19
C LEU A 177 -10.49 10.83 -0.77
N SER A 178 -11.62 10.33 -0.30
CA SER A 178 -12.77 11.16 0.11
C SER A 178 -12.55 11.85 1.45
N HIS A 179 -11.88 11.19 2.41
CA HIS A 179 -11.64 11.75 3.74
C HIS A 179 -10.73 12.97 3.69
N TRP A 180 -9.66 12.92 2.89
CA TRP A 180 -8.66 13.97 2.84
C TRP A 180 -9.07 15.16 1.96
N GLY A 181 -9.74 14.89 0.82
CA GLY A 181 -10.18 15.94 -0.11
C GLY A 181 -11.23 16.91 0.46
N GLN A 182 -11.91 16.55 1.56
CA GLN A 182 -12.93 17.39 2.20
C GLN A 182 -12.41 18.23 3.38
N GLN A 183 -11.19 17.96 3.86
CA GLN A 183 -10.60 18.66 5.02
C GLN A 183 -9.74 19.88 4.63
N GLY A 184 -9.75 20.31 3.35
CA GLY A 184 -8.98 21.44 2.82
C GLY A 184 -9.35 22.84 3.35
N SER A 185 -9.86 22.95 4.57
CA SER A 185 -10.04 24.21 5.30
C SER A 185 -9.90 23.93 6.80
N ILE A 186 -8.66 23.93 7.28
CA ILE A 186 -8.32 24.10 8.70
C ILE A 186 -7.74 25.50 8.87
#